data_AF-A0A9P1N7Y3-F1
#
_entry.id   AF-A0A9P1N7Y3-F1
#
_cell.length_a   1.000
_cell.length_b   1.000
_cell.length_c   1.000
_cell.angle_alpha   90.00
_cell.angle_beta   90.00
_cell.angle_gamma   90.00
#
_symmetry.space_group_name_H-M   'P 1'
#
loop_
_entity.id
_entity.type
_entity.pdbx_description
1 polymer ?
#
loop_
_entity_poly.entity_id
_entity_poly.type
_entity_poly.pdbx_seq_one_letter_code
_entity_poly.pdbx_strand_id
1 'polypeptide(L)'
;MVLLLFFLFCFLELCLKSQCETSYTSEHTIGLENDIGDICMSVTFRVEVLNTENNNTEALPFNLANGKISGKCAIDRKHDAIISSTIEEENGRVKKLKFAFRTEEMHVKRVDELRWQLKKVEYTEKYEGNTAVFESDNSSVIFSAPLTQKYVCEDSLNVTLQSDEFNFPIVIMFYPEIDVQPYGPKSNSFLCERTRRRTLSDSLQHRSTIFAGVILAISSIAHIIGHMVRRHFMPQRKEIYESLTRS
;
A
#
# COMPACT_ATOMS: atom_id res chain seq x y z
N MET A 1 -39.99 -33.14 -20.21
CA MET A 1 -39.75 -33.17 -18.74
C MET A 1 -38.27 -33.27 -18.39
N VAL A 2 -37.48 -34.13 -19.04
CA VAL A 2 -36.02 -34.28 -18.79
C VAL A 2 -35.21 -33.01 -19.10
N LEU A 3 -35.56 -32.28 -20.17
CA LEU A 3 -34.88 -31.01 -20.52
C LEU A 3 -35.04 -29.91 -19.46
N LEU A 4 -36.20 -29.87 -18.80
CA LEU A 4 -36.52 -28.85 -17.79
C LEU A 4 -35.77 -29.12 -16.48
N LEU A 5 -35.60 -30.40 -16.13
CA LEU A 5 -34.74 -30.84 -15.03
C LEU A 5 -33.25 -30.57 -15.30
N PHE A 6 -32.79 -30.75 -16.55
CA PHE A 6 -31.42 -30.41 -16.95
C PHE A 6 -31.15 -28.89 -16.88
N PHE A 7 -32.10 -28.07 -17.33
CA PHE A 7 -32.00 -26.61 -17.20
C PHE A 7 -32.01 -26.16 -15.73
N LEU A 8 -32.86 -26.75 -14.89
CA LEU A 8 -32.87 -26.49 -13.44
C LEU A 8 -31.56 -26.93 -12.77
N PHE A 9 -31.00 -28.09 -13.14
CA PHE A 9 -29.71 -28.55 -12.62
C PHE A 9 -28.55 -27.65 -13.08
N CYS A 10 -28.54 -27.22 -14.35
CA CYS A 10 -27.55 -26.26 -14.85
C CYS A 10 -27.67 -24.88 -14.16
N PHE A 11 -28.88 -24.39 -13.92
CA PHE A 11 -29.06 -23.14 -13.17
C PHE A 11 -28.64 -23.29 -11.70
N LEU A 12 -28.90 -24.44 -11.08
CA LEU A 12 -28.45 -24.72 -9.70
C LEU A 12 -26.92 -24.82 -9.61
N GLU A 13 -26.26 -25.51 -10.55
CA GLU A 13 -24.79 -25.60 -10.61
C GLU A 13 -24.11 -24.28 -10.97
N LEU A 14 -24.74 -23.44 -11.82
CA LEU A 14 -24.23 -22.08 -12.08
C LEU A 14 -24.38 -21.17 -10.85
N CYS A 15 -25.47 -21.30 -10.07
CA CYS A 15 -25.64 -20.53 -8.85
C CYS A 15 -24.68 -20.98 -7.75
N LEU A 16 -24.41 -22.28 -7.60
CA LEU A 16 -23.48 -22.82 -6.60
C LEU A 16 -22.01 -22.43 -6.84
N LYS A 17 -21.64 -22.02 -8.06
CA LYS A 17 -20.30 -21.51 -8.37
C LYS A 17 -20.16 -19.98 -8.25
N SER A 18 -21.27 -19.26 -8.11
CA SER A 18 -21.25 -17.85 -7.79
C SER A 18 -21.30 -17.73 -6.27
N GLN A 19 -20.15 -17.76 -5.60
CA GLN A 19 -20.06 -17.36 -4.19
C GLN A 19 -20.74 -15.98 -4.07
N CYS A 20 -21.75 -15.90 -3.22
CA CYS A 20 -22.54 -14.69 -3.02
C CYS A 20 -21.86 -13.93 -1.90
N GLU A 21 -20.79 -13.22 -2.25
CA GLU A 21 -20.03 -12.44 -1.30
C GLU A 21 -20.86 -11.25 -0.80
N THR A 22 -20.91 -11.09 0.51
CA THR A 22 -21.59 -9.96 1.15
C THR A 22 -20.60 -8.82 1.36
N SER A 23 -21.01 -7.61 1.03
CA SER A 23 -20.18 -6.42 1.26
C SER A 23 -20.57 -5.73 2.56
N TYR A 24 -19.59 -5.17 3.27
CA TYR A 24 -19.83 -4.32 4.44
C TYR A 24 -19.12 -2.97 4.32
N THR A 25 -19.62 -1.99 5.07
CA THR A 25 -19.11 -0.62 5.10
C THR A 25 -19.04 -0.12 6.53
N SER A 26 -17.93 0.51 6.92
CA SER A 26 -17.75 1.14 8.24
C SER A 26 -16.92 2.41 8.08
N GLU A 27 -17.56 3.58 8.18
CA GLU A 27 -17.00 4.94 7.97
C GLU A 27 -16.13 5.12 6.71
N HIS A 28 -14.85 4.71 6.76
CA HIS A 28 -13.87 4.79 5.67
C HIS A 28 -13.39 3.41 5.21
N THR A 29 -13.96 2.34 5.77
CA THR A 29 -13.63 0.94 5.49
C THR A 29 -14.70 0.35 4.62
N ILE A 30 -14.28 -0.28 3.53
CA ILE A 30 -15.11 -1.14 2.69
C ILE A 30 -14.51 -2.54 2.70
N GLY A 31 -15.35 -3.56 2.70
CA GLY A 31 -14.87 -4.93 2.70
C GLY A 31 -15.86 -5.91 2.13
N LEU A 32 -15.36 -7.13 1.94
CA LEU A 32 -16.10 -8.27 1.43
C LEU A 32 -15.98 -9.42 2.43
N GLU A 33 -17.08 -10.13 2.61
CA GLU A 33 -17.23 -11.31 3.43
C GLU A 33 -17.57 -12.51 2.55
N ASN A 34 -17.04 -13.67 2.92
CA ASN A 34 -17.38 -14.93 2.28
C ASN A 34 -18.78 -15.40 2.73
N ASP A 35 -19.31 -16.44 2.09
CA ASP A 35 -20.62 -17.04 2.41
C ASP A 35 -20.75 -17.52 3.88
N ILE A 36 -19.62 -17.67 4.59
CA ILE A 36 -19.51 -18.11 5.99
C ILE A 36 -19.59 -16.92 6.98
N GLY A 37 -19.48 -15.68 6.49
CA GLY A 37 -19.42 -14.45 7.29
C GLY A 37 -18.00 -14.04 7.70
N ASP A 38 -16.97 -14.73 7.19
CA ASP A 38 -15.57 -14.35 7.42
C ASP A 38 -15.16 -13.22 6.47
N ILE A 39 -14.51 -12.18 7.02
CA ILE A 39 -13.94 -11.08 6.24
C ILE A 39 -12.87 -11.65 5.30
N CYS A 40 -13.06 -11.54 3.99
CA CYS A 40 -12.09 -11.98 3.00
C CYS A 40 -11.18 -10.83 2.56
N MET A 41 -11.69 -9.60 2.60
CA MET A 41 -11.01 -8.40 2.13
C MET A 41 -11.50 -7.20 2.92
N SER A 42 -10.57 -6.34 3.31
CA SER A 42 -10.87 -5.05 3.91
C SER A 42 -9.93 -3.98 3.38
N VAL A 43 -10.50 -2.83 3.08
CA VAL A 43 -9.79 -1.68 2.52
C VAL A 43 -10.29 -0.43 3.24
N THR A 44 -9.38 0.26 3.92
CA THR A 44 -9.65 1.47 4.69
C THR A 44 -8.76 2.59 4.17
N PHE A 45 -9.38 3.60 3.58
CA PHE A 45 -8.73 4.87 3.25
C PHE A 45 -9.78 5.88 2.79
N ARG A 46 -9.46 7.18 2.92
CA ARG A 46 -10.26 8.24 2.29
C ARG A 46 -9.74 8.49 0.88
N VAL A 47 -10.66 8.64 -0.08
CA VAL A 47 -10.32 8.89 -1.49
C VAL A 47 -10.82 10.26 -1.90
N GLU A 48 -10.00 10.98 -2.66
CA GLU A 48 -10.41 12.14 -3.43
C GLU A 48 -9.98 11.94 -4.89
N VAL A 49 -10.84 12.33 -5.83
CA VAL A 49 -10.58 12.25 -7.26
C VAL A 49 -10.35 13.66 -7.77
N LEU A 50 -9.15 13.96 -8.25
CA LEU A 50 -8.75 15.27 -8.75
C LEU A 50 -8.71 15.25 -10.28
N ASN A 51 -9.39 16.22 -10.90
CA ASN A 51 -9.31 16.42 -12.35
C ASN A 51 -8.19 17.41 -12.68
N THR A 52 -7.23 16.99 -13.51
CA THR A 52 -6.13 17.86 -13.96
C THR A 52 -6.57 18.92 -14.96
N GLU A 53 -7.69 18.71 -15.66
CA GLU A 53 -8.30 19.71 -16.55
C GLU A 53 -8.68 20.99 -15.78
N ASN A 54 -9.15 20.84 -14.54
CA ASN A 54 -9.48 21.94 -13.64
C ASN A 54 -8.28 22.35 -12.77
N ASN A 55 -7.04 22.09 -13.19
CA ASN A 55 -5.83 22.41 -12.43
C ASN A 55 -5.82 21.86 -10.98
N ASN A 56 -6.52 20.75 -10.74
CA ASN A 56 -6.70 20.13 -9.41
C ASN A 56 -7.32 21.04 -8.33
N THR A 57 -7.99 22.15 -8.68
CA THR A 57 -8.54 23.08 -7.68
C THR A 57 -9.82 22.59 -7.00
N GLU A 58 -10.59 21.72 -7.66
CA GLU A 58 -11.82 21.14 -7.08
C GLU A 58 -11.74 19.62 -7.12
N ALA A 59 -11.80 19.01 -5.93
CA ALA A 59 -11.90 17.56 -5.80
C ALA A 59 -13.33 17.12 -6.17
N LEU A 60 -13.44 16.09 -7.00
CA LEU A 60 -14.70 15.41 -7.23
C LEU A 60 -15.03 14.61 -5.96
N PRO A 61 -16.13 14.93 -5.26
CA PRO A 61 -16.46 14.24 -4.02
C PRO A 61 -16.72 12.77 -4.34
N PHE A 62 -15.98 11.87 -3.69
CA PHE A 62 -16.14 10.43 -3.84
C PHE A 62 -15.94 9.75 -2.49
N ASN A 63 -17.04 9.46 -1.79
CA ASN A 63 -16.98 8.71 -0.54
C ASN A 63 -17.22 7.23 -0.81
N LEU A 64 -16.18 6.41 -0.63
CA LEU A 64 -16.23 4.97 -0.83
C LEU A 64 -17.38 4.30 -0.07
N ALA A 65 -17.61 4.67 1.19
CA ALA A 65 -18.59 4.04 2.06
C ALA A 65 -20.04 4.41 1.73
N ASN A 66 -20.25 5.51 0.99
CA ASN A 66 -21.58 5.91 0.53
C ASN A 66 -22.01 5.17 -0.75
N GLY A 67 -21.06 4.55 -1.45
CA GLY A 67 -21.34 3.82 -2.68
C GLY A 67 -21.79 2.38 -2.44
N LYS A 68 -22.48 1.81 -3.44
CA LYS A 68 -22.76 0.39 -3.51
C LYS A 68 -21.46 -0.38 -3.72
N ILE A 69 -21.08 -1.16 -2.72
CA ILE A 69 -19.87 -2.00 -2.76
C ILE A 69 -20.17 -3.28 -3.53
N SER A 70 -19.24 -3.69 -4.38
CA SER A 70 -19.29 -4.97 -5.09
C SER A 70 -17.87 -5.44 -5.38
N GLY A 71 -17.65 -6.74 -5.41
CA GLY A 71 -16.32 -7.27 -5.61
C GLY A 71 -16.28 -8.78 -5.76
N LYS A 72 -15.06 -9.29 -5.70
CA LYS A 72 -14.73 -10.71 -5.72
C LYS A 72 -13.53 -10.97 -4.80
N CYS A 73 -13.71 -11.84 -3.82
CA CYS A 73 -12.67 -12.40 -2.98
C CYS A 73 -11.74 -13.29 -3.81
N ALA A 74 -10.47 -13.34 -3.45
CA ALA A 74 -9.55 -14.29 -4.06
C ALA A 74 -9.85 -15.72 -3.59
N ILE A 75 -10.15 -16.62 -4.53
CA ILE A 75 -10.42 -18.05 -4.24
C ILE A 75 -9.16 -18.72 -3.68
N ASP A 76 -7.99 -18.31 -4.16
CA ASP A 76 -6.70 -18.76 -3.65
C ASP A 76 -5.67 -17.62 -3.69
N ARG A 77 -4.42 -17.95 -3.35
CA ARG A 77 -3.31 -16.99 -3.32
C ARG A 77 -2.83 -16.53 -4.69
N LYS A 78 -3.35 -17.06 -5.80
CA LYS A 78 -2.93 -16.76 -7.18
C LYS A 78 -3.99 -15.98 -7.96
N HIS A 79 -5.24 -16.02 -7.48
CA HIS A 79 -6.33 -15.28 -8.10
C HIS A 79 -6.33 -13.80 -7.70
N ASP A 80 -6.83 -12.99 -8.62
CA ASP A 80 -7.01 -11.57 -8.41
C ASP A 80 -8.19 -11.34 -7.45
N ALA A 81 -8.00 -10.40 -6.52
CA ALA A 81 -9.03 -9.94 -5.59
C ALA A 81 -9.50 -8.56 -6.05
N ILE A 82 -10.81 -8.34 -6.18
CA ILE A 82 -11.35 -7.11 -6.77
C ILE A 82 -12.38 -6.51 -5.83
N ILE A 83 -12.33 -5.21 -5.61
CA ILE A 83 -13.37 -4.47 -4.90
C ILE A 83 -13.66 -3.18 -5.63
N SER A 84 -14.93 -2.78 -5.66
CA SER A 84 -15.37 -1.56 -6.29
C SER A 84 -16.49 -0.90 -5.52
N SER A 85 -16.49 0.43 -5.52
CA SER A 85 -17.56 1.27 -5.00
C SER A 85 -18.22 2.00 -6.16
N THR A 86 -19.55 1.90 -6.24
CA THR A 86 -20.35 2.55 -7.27
C THR A 86 -21.29 3.56 -6.62
N ILE A 87 -21.18 4.83 -7.00
CA ILE A 87 -22.00 5.94 -6.54
C ILE A 87 -22.88 6.38 -7.70
N GLU A 88 -24.19 6.41 -7.46
CA GLU A 88 -25.17 6.95 -8.40
C GLU A 88 -25.62 8.31 -7.87
N GLU A 89 -25.40 9.36 -8.67
CA GLU A 89 -25.79 10.73 -8.35
C GLU A 89 -27.21 11.03 -8.84
N GLU A 90 -27.86 12.02 -8.22
CA GLU A 90 -29.24 12.42 -8.54
C GLU A 90 -29.43 12.90 -9.98
N ASN A 91 -28.36 13.38 -10.62
CA ASN A 91 -28.33 13.80 -12.02
C ASN A 91 -28.29 12.60 -13.01
N GLY A 92 -28.32 11.36 -12.53
CA GLY A 92 -28.21 10.14 -13.34
C GLY A 92 -26.77 9.75 -13.70
N ARG A 93 -25.78 10.42 -13.11
CA ARG A 93 -24.36 10.14 -13.32
C ARG A 93 -23.92 9.00 -12.41
N VAL A 94 -23.29 7.98 -12.98
CA VAL A 94 -22.82 6.81 -12.24
C VAL A 94 -21.31 6.81 -12.22
N LYS A 95 -20.72 7.01 -11.03
CA LYS A 95 -19.28 6.98 -10.80
C LYS A 95 -18.90 5.65 -10.17
N LYS A 96 -17.91 4.96 -10.72
CA LYS A 96 -17.40 3.70 -10.20
C LYS A 96 -15.90 3.79 -10.01
N LEU A 97 -15.44 3.39 -8.83
CA LEU A 97 -14.03 3.24 -8.53
C LEU A 97 -13.73 1.79 -8.19
N LYS A 98 -12.76 1.19 -8.88
CA LYS A 98 -12.43 -0.23 -8.80
C LYS A 98 -10.95 -0.41 -8.51
N PHE A 99 -10.66 -1.32 -7.58
CA PHE A 99 -9.34 -1.70 -7.13
C PHE A 99 -9.14 -3.19 -7.42
N ALA A 100 -8.08 -3.53 -8.14
CA ALA A 100 -7.72 -4.90 -8.46
C ALA A 100 -6.38 -5.25 -7.81
N PHE A 101 -6.40 -6.24 -6.93
CA PHE A 101 -5.24 -6.78 -6.25
C PHE A 101 -4.82 -8.09 -6.89
N ARG A 102 -3.51 -8.33 -6.94
CA ARG A 102 -2.92 -9.55 -7.45
C ARG A 102 -1.72 -9.94 -6.61
N THR A 103 -1.41 -11.23 -6.57
CA THR A 103 -0.15 -11.72 -6.03
C THR A 103 0.92 -11.89 -7.10
N GLU A 104 2.15 -11.57 -6.73
CA GLU A 104 3.31 -11.75 -7.58
C GLU A 104 4.51 -12.14 -6.71
N GLU A 105 5.31 -13.08 -7.21
CA GLU A 105 6.59 -13.41 -6.60
C GLU A 105 7.58 -12.31 -6.96
N MET A 106 8.09 -11.62 -5.94
CA MET A 106 9.02 -10.52 -6.11
C MET A 106 10.36 -10.88 -5.50
N HIS A 107 11.42 -10.64 -6.25
CA HIS A 107 12.78 -10.77 -5.73
C HIS A 107 13.13 -9.58 -4.84
N VAL A 108 13.01 -9.74 -3.53
CA VAL A 108 13.31 -8.67 -2.56
C VAL A 108 14.67 -8.96 -1.92
N LYS A 109 15.67 -8.18 -2.32
CA LYS A 109 17.08 -8.28 -1.87
C LYS A 109 17.76 -9.60 -2.23
N ARG A 110 17.44 -10.67 -1.50
CA ARG A 110 18.12 -11.99 -1.58
C ARG A 110 17.14 -13.17 -1.49
N VAL A 111 15.85 -12.90 -1.32
CA VAL A 111 14.82 -13.93 -1.14
C VAL A 111 13.65 -13.59 -2.03
N ASP A 112 13.14 -14.60 -2.73
CA ASP A 112 11.88 -14.50 -3.44
C ASP A 112 10.75 -14.57 -2.42
N GLU A 113 9.95 -13.50 -2.37
CA GLU A 113 8.83 -13.38 -1.44
C GLU A 113 7.54 -13.19 -2.23
N LEU A 114 6.52 -13.98 -1.88
CA LEU A 114 5.19 -13.81 -2.44
C LEU A 114 4.53 -12.58 -1.82
N ARG A 115 4.28 -11.58 -2.65
CA ARG A 115 3.68 -10.30 -2.24
C ARG A 115 2.36 -10.10 -2.94
N TRP A 116 1.42 -9.46 -2.28
CA TRP A 116 0.26 -8.91 -2.97
C TRP A 116 0.55 -7.45 -3.34
N GLN A 117 -0.04 -7.01 -4.45
CA GLN A 117 0.06 -5.65 -4.94
C GLN A 117 -1.28 -5.14 -5.46
N LEU A 118 -1.50 -3.84 -5.35
CA LEU A 118 -2.54 -3.15 -6.10
C LEU A 118 -2.08 -3.03 -7.56
N LYS A 119 -2.61 -3.91 -8.40
CA LYS A 119 -2.25 -4.05 -9.82
C LYS A 119 -2.87 -2.97 -10.68
N LYS A 120 -4.13 -2.65 -10.41
CA LYS A 120 -4.90 -1.72 -11.25
C LYS A 120 -5.91 -0.94 -10.43
N VAL A 121 -6.00 0.35 -10.70
CA VAL A 121 -7.08 1.24 -10.28
C VAL A 121 -7.80 1.73 -11.52
N GLU A 122 -9.12 1.66 -11.50
CA GLU A 122 -9.98 1.99 -12.63
C GLU A 122 -11.10 2.91 -12.12
N TYR A 123 -11.18 4.10 -12.68
CA TYR A 123 -12.25 5.05 -12.45
C TYR A 123 -13.12 5.12 -13.70
N THR A 124 -14.42 4.92 -13.53
CA THR A 124 -15.39 4.96 -14.62
C THR A 124 -16.50 5.92 -14.28
N GLU A 125 -16.84 6.79 -15.22
CA GLU A 125 -17.97 7.70 -15.10
C GLU A 125 -18.93 7.45 -16.27
N LYS A 126 -20.21 7.22 -15.97
CA LYS A 126 -21.26 7.04 -16.96
C LYS A 126 -22.28 8.16 -16.86
N TYR A 127 -22.61 8.75 -17.99
CA TYR A 127 -23.62 9.80 -18.09
C TYR A 127 -24.27 9.78 -19.47
N GLU A 128 -25.61 9.78 -19.52
CA GLU A 128 -26.39 9.85 -20.78
C GLU A 128 -25.95 8.82 -21.87
N GLY A 129 -25.54 7.62 -21.45
CA GLY A 129 -25.08 6.56 -22.35
C GLY A 129 -23.60 6.64 -22.75
N ASN A 130 -22.91 7.75 -22.46
CA ASN A 130 -21.46 7.85 -22.61
C ASN A 130 -20.76 7.25 -21.38
N THR A 131 -19.61 6.61 -21.60
CA THR A 131 -18.80 6.00 -20.54
C THR A 131 -17.37 6.49 -20.68
N ALA A 132 -16.88 7.25 -19.70
CA ALA A 132 -15.49 7.64 -19.61
C ALA A 132 -14.75 6.66 -18.70
N VAL A 133 -13.65 6.07 -19.16
CA VAL A 133 -12.84 5.11 -18.41
C VAL A 133 -11.41 5.64 -18.26
N PHE A 134 -10.92 5.67 -17.02
CA PHE A 134 -9.57 6.07 -16.66
C PHE A 134 -8.91 4.92 -15.89
N GLU A 135 -7.70 4.56 -16.26
CA GLU A 135 -6.98 3.41 -15.74
C GLU A 135 -5.56 3.76 -15.31
N SER A 136 -5.06 3.09 -14.27
CA SER A 136 -3.67 3.24 -13.84
C SER A 136 -2.72 2.49 -14.77
N ASP A 137 -1.54 3.05 -15.01
CA ASP A 137 -0.49 2.41 -15.81
C ASP A 137 -0.09 1.05 -15.23
N ASN A 138 -0.20 -0.01 -16.03
CA ASN A 138 0.12 -1.39 -15.62
C ASN A 138 1.60 -1.62 -15.26
N SER A 139 2.48 -0.64 -15.52
CA SER A 139 3.92 -0.74 -15.29
C SER A 139 4.36 -0.34 -13.88
N SER A 140 3.51 0.33 -13.12
CA SER A 140 3.87 0.86 -11.79
C SER A 140 3.16 0.11 -10.68
N VAL A 141 3.94 -0.44 -9.74
CA VAL A 141 3.40 -1.03 -8.52
C VAL A 141 2.97 0.11 -7.60
N ILE A 142 1.66 0.30 -7.43
CA ILE A 142 1.10 1.42 -6.64
C ILE A 142 1.45 1.25 -5.16
N PHE A 143 1.08 0.11 -4.58
CA PHE A 143 1.58 -0.33 -3.28
C PHE A 143 1.52 -1.86 -3.18
N SER A 144 2.44 -2.43 -2.38
CA SER A 144 2.58 -3.87 -2.21
C SER A 144 3.04 -4.25 -0.80
N ALA A 145 2.60 -5.41 -0.32
CA ALA A 145 3.00 -5.97 0.96
C ALA A 145 3.18 -7.50 0.87
N PRO A 146 3.94 -8.11 1.79
CA PRO A 146 4.00 -9.56 1.93
C PRO A 146 2.61 -10.19 2.07
N LEU A 147 2.40 -11.37 1.47
CA LEU A 147 1.08 -12.02 1.47
C LEU A 147 0.50 -12.26 2.87
N THR A 148 1.38 -12.45 3.85
CA THR A 148 1.03 -12.74 5.24
C THR A 148 0.80 -11.50 6.09
N GLN A 149 0.86 -10.29 5.50
CA GLN A 149 0.79 -9.02 6.21
C GLN A 149 -0.25 -8.09 5.58
N LYS A 150 -0.88 -7.25 6.42
CA LYS A 150 -1.69 -6.12 5.96
C LYS A 150 -0.80 -4.91 5.65
N TYR A 151 -1.20 -4.05 4.74
CA TYR A 151 -0.45 -2.84 4.41
C TYR A 151 -0.96 -1.66 5.21
N VAL A 152 -0.06 -0.94 5.88
CA VAL A 152 -0.39 0.26 6.66
C VAL A 152 0.45 1.43 6.18
N CYS A 153 -0.17 2.58 5.91
CA CYS A 153 0.52 3.81 5.55
C CYS A 153 -0.11 5.02 6.23
N GLU A 154 0.72 5.84 6.86
CA GLU A 154 0.31 7.07 7.55
C GLU A 154 0.49 8.32 6.67
N ASP A 155 1.13 8.16 5.52
CA ASP A 155 1.31 9.21 4.53
C ASP A 155 0.28 9.07 3.40
N SER A 156 -0.07 10.21 2.78
CA SER A 156 -0.90 10.21 1.59
C SER A 156 -0.17 9.62 0.39
N LEU A 157 -0.92 8.92 -0.46
CA LEU A 157 -0.45 8.32 -1.71
C LEU A 157 -1.28 8.87 -2.86
N ASN A 158 -0.68 8.98 -4.04
CA ASN A 158 -1.38 9.40 -5.25
C ASN A 158 -1.15 8.42 -6.40
N VAL A 159 -2.17 8.28 -7.25
CA VAL A 159 -2.12 7.47 -8.46
C VAL A 159 -2.70 8.27 -9.60
N THR A 160 -1.92 8.40 -10.67
CA THR A 160 -2.39 9.02 -11.90
C THR A 160 -3.05 7.95 -12.77
N LEU A 161 -4.25 8.26 -13.24
CA LEU A 161 -5.01 7.46 -14.19
C LEU A 161 -5.02 8.15 -15.55
N GLN A 162 -4.85 7.37 -16.60
CA GLN A 162 -4.89 7.81 -17.99
C GLN A 162 -6.11 7.23 -18.69
N SER A 163 -6.57 7.88 -19.75
CA SER A 163 -7.63 7.36 -20.60
C SER A 163 -7.14 7.33 -22.04
N ASP A 164 -7.57 6.32 -22.79
CA ASP A 164 -7.33 6.25 -24.23
C ASP A 164 -8.22 7.24 -25.01
N GLU A 165 -9.35 7.64 -24.43
CA GLU A 165 -10.35 8.51 -25.06
C GLU A 165 -10.14 9.99 -24.71
N PHE A 166 -9.49 10.27 -23.57
CA PHE A 166 -9.30 11.63 -23.05
C PHE A 166 -7.82 11.95 -22.86
N ASN A 167 -7.39 13.10 -23.40
CA ASN A 167 -5.99 13.57 -23.33
C ASN A 167 -5.59 14.19 -21.97
N PHE A 168 -6.46 14.13 -20.96
CA PHE A 168 -6.17 14.63 -19.62
C PHE A 168 -6.17 13.47 -18.60
N PRO A 169 -5.19 13.42 -17.69
CA PRO A 169 -5.17 12.43 -16.64
C PRO A 169 -6.07 12.82 -15.45
N ILE A 170 -6.48 11.82 -14.68
CA ILE A 170 -7.14 12.00 -13.37
C ILE A 170 -6.19 11.55 -12.28
N VAL A 171 -6.13 12.26 -11.16
CA VAL A 171 -5.30 11.87 -10.00
C VAL A 171 -6.20 11.40 -8.87
N ILE A 172 -6.01 10.15 -8.44
CA ILE A 172 -6.64 9.62 -7.24
C ILE A 172 -5.70 9.84 -6.07
N MET A 173 -6.20 10.51 -5.04
CA MET A 173 -5.47 10.71 -3.79
C MET A 173 -6.05 9.82 -2.69
N PHE A 174 -5.16 9.04 -2.08
CA PHE A 174 -5.43 8.23 -0.90
C PHE A 174 -4.92 8.98 0.33
N TYR A 175 -5.82 9.26 1.24
CA TYR A 175 -5.51 9.93 2.50
C TYR A 175 -5.43 8.92 3.66
N PRO A 176 -4.54 9.17 4.64
CA PRO A 176 -4.44 8.35 5.84
C PRO A 176 -5.73 8.44 6.69
N GLU A 177 -6.04 7.43 7.49
CA GLU A 177 -5.27 6.19 7.72
C GLU A 177 -5.50 5.16 6.59
N ILE A 178 -4.42 4.71 5.94
CA ILE A 178 -4.47 3.70 4.87
C ILE A 178 -4.20 2.34 5.50
N ASP A 179 -5.20 1.46 5.54
CA ASP A 179 -5.09 0.05 5.96
C ASP A 179 -5.70 -0.84 4.87
N VAL A 180 -4.90 -1.73 4.28
CA VAL A 180 -5.34 -2.56 3.15
C VAL A 180 -4.98 -4.02 3.36
N GLN A 181 -5.99 -4.87 3.17
CA GLN A 181 -5.92 -6.31 3.39
C GLN A 181 -6.77 -7.04 2.33
N PRO A 182 -6.17 -7.43 1.20
CA PRO A 182 -6.91 -8.07 0.10
C PRO A 182 -7.08 -9.60 0.23
N TYR A 183 -6.32 -10.25 1.13
CA TYR A 183 -6.23 -11.72 1.22
C TYR A 183 -6.48 -12.24 2.65
N GLY A 184 -7.71 -12.08 3.13
CA GLY A 184 -8.20 -12.51 4.44
C GLY A 184 -7.54 -11.79 5.62
N PRO A 185 -8.04 -11.97 6.86
CA PRO A 185 -7.51 -11.30 8.03
C PRO A 185 -6.06 -11.76 8.31
N LYS A 186 -5.26 -10.84 8.82
CA LYS A 186 -3.84 -11.03 9.17
C LYS A 186 -3.54 -10.15 10.38
N SER A 187 -2.80 -10.71 11.33
CA SER A 187 -2.39 -10.00 12.55
C SER A 187 -1.17 -9.10 12.35
N ASN A 188 -0.30 -9.43 11.40
CA ASN A 188 0.94 -8.69 11.15
C ASN A 188 0.71 -7.54 10.16
N SER A 189 1.33 -6.38 10.42
CA SER A 189 1.31 -5.22 9.53
C SER A 189 2.67 -4.99 8.86
N PHE A 190 2.60 -4.56 7.60
CA PHE A 190 3.70 -4.07 6.79
C PHE A 190 3.55 -2.56 6.65
N LEU A 191 4.51 -1.82 7.21
CA LEU A 191 4.53 -0.37 7.09
C LEU A 191 5.05 0.04 5.72
N CYS A 192 4.36 0.96 5.05
CA CYS A 192 4.82 1.50 3.78
C CYS A 192 6.21 2.12 3.90
N GLU A 193 7.01 2.01 2.83
CA GLU A 193 8.40 2.45 2.82
C GLU A 193 8.53 3.97 3.08
N ARG A 194 7.54 4.76 2.65
CA ARG A 194 7.49 6.20 2.89
C ARG A 194 7.39 6.53 4.38
N THR A 195 6.39 5.97 5.07
CA THR A 195 6.22 6.16 6.50
C THR A 195 7.41 5.60 7.26
N ARG A 196 7.89 4.41 6.90
CA ARG A 196 9.09 3.83 7.51
C ARG A 196 10.31 4.75 7.43
N ARG A 197 10.58 5.36 6.27
CA ARG A 197 11.70 6.31 6.10
C ARG A 197 11.52 7.56 6.93
N ARG A 198 10.29 8.08 7.01
CA ARG A 198 9.96 9.22 7.86
C ARG A 198 10.20 8.92 9.33
N THR A 199 9.65 7.81 9.86
CA THR A 199 9.84 7.42 11.27
C THR A 199 11.31 7.21 11.61
N LEU A 200 12.09 6.64 10.69
CA LEU A 200 13.54 6.50 10.85
C LEU A 200 14.25 7.86 10.89
N SER A 201 13.91 8.78 9.98
CA SER A 201 14.46 10.14 9.97
C SER A 201 14.12 10.89 11.25
N ASP A 202 12.87 10.82 11.71
CA ASP A 202 12.41 11.46 12.95
C ASP A 202 13.16 10.91 14.16
N SER A 203 13.44 9.60 14.18
CA SER A 203 14.25 8.96 15.23
C SER A 203 15.72 9.41 15.23
N LEU A 204 16.31 9.64 14.05
CA LEU A 204 17.68 10.16 13.94
C LEU A 204 17.78 11.64 14.36
N GLN A 205 16.75 12.43 14.07
CA GLN A 205 16.66 13.83 14.51
C GLN A 205 16.27 13.97 15.98
N HIS A 206 15.92 12.87 16.64
CA HIS A 206 15.56 12.90 18.05
C HIS A 206 16.74 13.43 18.89
N ARG A 207 16.44 14.34 19.81
CA ARG A 207 17.45 15.05 20.61
C ARG A 207 18.41 14.10 21.35
N SER A 208 17.91 12.94 21.78
CA SER A 208 18.73 11.92 22.43
C SER A 208 19.77 11.30 21.49
N THR A 209 19.42 11.06 20.22
CA THR A 209 20.31 10.47 19.22
C THR A 209 21.41 11.45 18.84
N ILE A 210 21.05 12.73 18.65
CA ILE A 210 22.01 13.82 18.41
C ILE A 210 22.97 13.96 19.60
N PHE A 211 22.44 13.97 20.82
CA PHE A 211 23.24 14.09 22.04
C PHE A 211 24.20 12.91 22.21
N ALA A 212 23.74 11.67 21.98
CA ALA A 212 24.59 10.49 21.98
C ALA A 212 25.70 10.59 20.93
N GLY A 213 25.39 11.05 19.72
CA GLY A 213 26.38 11.28 18.66
C GLY A 213 27.45 12.30 19.05
N VAL A 214 27.06 13.42 19.68
CA VAL A 214 27.99 14.45 20.17
C VAL A 214 28.89 13.91 21.27
N ILE A 215 28.33 13.18 22.25
CA ILE A 215 29.12 12.57 23.33
C ILE A 215 30.15 11.59 22.76
N LEU A 216 29.74 10.73 21.82
CA LEU A 216 30.63 9.77 21.18
C LEU A 216 31.75 10.47 20.40
N ALA A 217 31.45 11.57 19.70
CA ALA A 217 32.44 12.35 18.98
C ALA A 217 33.47 12.99 19.94
N ILE A 218 33.01 13.64 21.02
CA ILE A 218 33.89 14.26 22.02
C ILE A 218 34.73 13.19 22.73
N SER A 219 34.12 12.07 23.12
CA SER A 219 34.83 10.95 23.75
C SER A 219 35.93 10.38 22.83
N SER A 220 35.64 10.23 21.55
CA SER A 220 36.60 9.75 20.56
C SER A 220 37.78 10.71 20.39
N ILE A 221 37.50 12.01 20.26
CA ILE A 221 38.53 13.06 20.15
C ILE A 221 39.37 13.11 21.43
N ALA A 222 38.73 13.10 22.60
CA ALA A 222 39.42 13.12 23.89
C ALA A 222 40.30 11.89 24.08
N HIS A 223 39.84 10.71 23.64
CA HIS A 223 40.62 9.49 23.71
C HIS A 223 41.84 9.53 22.76
N ILE A 224 41.66 10.03 21.53
CA ILE A 224 42.76 10.19 20.56
C ILE A 224 43.81 11.18 21.10
N ILE A 225 43.38 12.37 21.53
CA ILE A 225 44.28 13.40 22.06
C ILE A 225 44.95 12.90 23.34
N GLY A 226 44.20 12.32 24.28
CA GLY A 226 44.73 11.79 25.52
C GLY A 226 45.76 10.69 25.29
N HIS A 227 45.51 9.80 24.32
CA HIS A 227 46.46 8.76 23.94
C HIS A 227 47.72 9.34 23.26
N MET A 228 47.58 10.34 22.38
CA MET A 228 48.72 11.03 21.76
C MET A 228 49.58 11.77 22.79
N VAL A 229 48.96 12.53 23.70
CA VAL A 229 49.64 13.26 24.78
C VAL A 229 50.35 12.29 25.72
N ARG A 230 49.69 11.19 26.13
CA ARG A 230 50.32 10.15 26.96
C ARG A 230 51.56 9.55 26.29
N ARG A 231 51.52 9.31 24.99
CA ARG A 231 52.69 8.83 24.23
C ARG A 231 53.79 9.90 24.13
N HIS A 232 53.44 11.18 24.08
CA HIS A 232 54.40 12.26 23.93
C HIS A 232 55.14 12.60 25.22
N PHE A 233 54.47 12.50 26.38
CA PHE A 233 55.03 12.84 27.70
C PHE A 233 55.65 11.66 28.48
N MET A 234 55.54 10.42 27.99
CA MET A 234 56.24 9.25 28.56
C MET A 234 57.40 8.79 27.62
N PRO A 235 58.56 9.45 27.64
CA PRO A 235 59.70 9.13 26.77
C PRO A 235 60.38 7.80 27.09
N GLN A 236 60.22 7.23 28.30
CA GLN A 236 60.87 5.97 28.71
C GLN A 236 60.53 4.75 27.85
N ARG A 237 59.45 4.77 27.05
CA ARG A 237 59.16 3.69 26.09
C ARG A 237 59.80 3.90 24.72
N LYS A 238 60.19 5.12 24.33
CA LYS A 238 60.89 5.34 23.05
C LYS A 238 62.24 4.61 23.04
N GLU A 239 62.97 4.65 24.15
CA GLU A 239 64.24 3.92 24.30
C GLU A 239 64.08 2.39 24.18
N ILE A 240 62.98 1.83 24.72
CA ILE A 240 62.70 0.40 24.63
C ILE A 240 62.37 -0.02 23.19
N TYR A 241 61.57 0.78 22.45
CA TYR A 241 61.25 0.48 21.05
C TYR A 241 62.45 0.71 20.11
N GLU A 242 63.29 1.71 20.36
CA GLU A 242 64.55 1.90 19.62
C GLU A 242 65.59 0.81 19.91
N SER A 243 65.56 0.20 21.10
CA SER A 243 66.43 -0.93 21.43
C SER A 243 66.03 -2.24 20.73
N LEU A 244 64.73 -2.43 20.45
CA LEU A 244 64.19 -3.63 19.77
C LEU A 244 64.36 -3.59 18.24
N THR A 245 64.54 -2.42 17.64
CA THR A 245 64.82 -2.27 16.19
C THR A 245 66.33 -2.26 15.88
N ARG A 246 67.18 -2.23 16.91
CA ARG A 246 68.65 -2.19 16.78
C ARG A 246 69.33 -3.52 17.13
N SER A 247 68.55 -4.56 17.45
CA SER A 247 69.00 -5.95 17.65
C SER A 247 68.73 -6.80 16.42
#